data_AF-A0AAV9VNY9-F1
#
_entry.id   AF-A0AAV9VNY9-F1
#
_cell.length_a   1.000
_cell.length_b   1.000
_cell.length_c   1.000
_cell.angle_alpha   90.00
_cell.angle_beta   90.00
_cell.angle_gamma   90.00
#
_symmetry.space_group_name_H-M   'P 1'
#
loop_
_entity.id
_entity.type
_entity.pdbx_description
1 polymer ?
#
loop_
_entity_poly.entity_id
_entity_poly.type
_entity_poly.pdbx_seq_one_letter_code
_entity_poly.pdbx_strand_id
1 'polypeptide(L)' 'MSAAQLLNPKAESRRRGEALRVNINAGIGLQEVLRSNLGPMGTIKMLVSSRVTIEFGL' A
#
# COMPACT_ATOMS: atom_id res chain seq x y z
N MET A 1 21.68 4.50 25.46
CA MET A 1 21.13 5.51 24.54
C MET A 1 20.20 4.80 23.57
N SER A 2 18.92 5.17 23.53
CA SER A 2 17.88 4.41 22.83
C SER A 2 17.92 4.68 21.33
N ALA A 3 17.83 3.62 20.51
CA ALA A 3 17.82 3.69 19.04
C ALA A 3 16.71 4.61 18.45
N ALA A 4 15.74 5.01 19.27
CA ALA A 4 14.70 5.97 18.91
C ALA A 4 15.22 7.41 18.72
N GLN A 5 16.36 7.78 19.31
CA GLN A 5 16.91 9.15 19.21
C GLN A 5 17.59 9.44 17.86
N LEU A 6 17.87 8.42 17.05
CA LEU A 6 18.49 8.55 15.72
C LEU A 6 17.48 8.65 14.57
N LEU A 7 16.19 8.53 14.86
CA LEU A 7 15.14 8.64 13.86
C LEU A 7 14.70 10.09 13.76
N ASN A 8 14.55 10.58 12.52
CA ASN A 8 13.95 11.88 12.24
C ASN A 8 12.62 11.98 13.02
N PRO A 9 12.26 13.12 13.64
CA PRO A 9 10.99 13.29 14.34
C PRO A 9 9.74 12.94 13.51
N LYS A 10 9.84 12.87 12.18
CA LYS A 10 8.79 12.41 11.25
C LYS A 10 8.84 10.92 10.91
N ALA A 11 9.86 10.19 11.34
CA ALA A 11 10.05 8.79 10.99
C ALA A 11 9.25 7.88 11.92
N GLU A 12 8.35 7.12 11.34
CA GLU A 12 7.59 6.12 12.06
C GLU A 12 8.44 4.86 12.26
N SER A 13 8.76 4.55 13.53
CA SER A 13 9.51 3.35 13.89
C SER A 13 8.57 2.22 14.29
N ARG A 14 8.59 1.10 13.58
CA ARG A 14 7.92 -0.14 13.98
C ARG A 14 8.95 -1.19 14.39
N ARG A 15 8.66 -2.01 15.41
CA ARG A 15 9.53 -3.14 15.77
C ARG A 15 9.52 -4.18 14.63
N ARG A 16 10.60 -4.94 14.44
CA ARG A 16 10.74 -5.88 13.29
C ARG A 16 9.53 -6.80 13.08
N GLY A 17 8.97 -7.37 14.14
CA GLY A 17 7.78 -8.24 14.05
C GLY A 17 6.49 -7.48 13.66
N GLU A 18 6.33 -6.25 14.14
CA GLU A 18 5.20 -5.39 13.76
C GLU A 18 5.31 -4.93 12.30
N ALA A 19 6.52 -4.58 11.86
CA ALA A 19 6.79 -4.19 10.47
C ALA A 19 6.48 -5.34 9.49
N LEU A 20 6.86 -6.57 9.82
CA LEU A 20 6.52 -7.75 9.01
C LEU A 20 4.99 -7.93 8.90
N ARG A 21 4.27 -7.81 10.01
CA ARG A 21 2.80 -7.93 10.02
C ARG A 21 2.15 -6.85 9.16
N VAL A 22 2.62 -5.61 9.24
CA VAL A 22 2.15 -4.50 8.41
C VAL A 22 2.38 -4.78 6.92
N ASN A 23 3.57 -5.26 6.55
CA ASN A 23 3.88 -5.57 5.16
C ASN A 23 3.04 -6.70 4.59
N ILE A 24 2.80 -7.76 5.37
CA ILE A 24 1.91 -8.87 4.96
C ILE A 24 0.49 -8.35 4.70
N ASN A 25 -0.06 -7.57 5.63
CA ASN A 25 -1.40 -7.03 5.49
C ASN A 25 -1.51 -6.05 4.31
N ALA A 26 -0.48 -5.22 4.09
CA ALA A 26 -0.42 -4.34 2.93
C ALA A 26 -0.40 -5.14 1.61
N GLY A 27 0.39 -6.22 1.56
CA GLY A 27 0.44 -7.11 0.39
C GLY A 27 -0.89 -7.82 0.11
N ILE A 28 -1.57 -8.30 1.14
CA ILE A 28 -2.91 -8.90 1.01
C ILE A 28 -3.91 -7.86 0.49
N GLY A 29 -3.92 -6.65 1.06
CA GLY A 29 -4.82 -5.59 0.61
C GLY A 29 -4.61 -5.22 -0.86
N LEU A 30 -3.35 -5.14 -1.32
CA LEU A 30 -3.06 -4.92 -2.74
C LEU A 30 -3.49 -6.09 -3.63
N GLN A 31 -3.30 -7.34 -3.18
CA GLN A 31 -3.77 -8.51 -3.91
C GLN A 31 -5.29 -8.50 -4.06
N GLU A 32 -6.03 -8.13 -3.02
CA GLU A 32 -7.49 -8.04 -3.06
C GLU A 32 -7.97 -6.97 -4.05
N VAL A 33 -7.26 -5.83 -4.14
CA VAL A 33 -7.54 -4.81 -5.15
C VAL A 33 -7.31 -5.38 -6.55
N LEU A 34 -6.18 -6.03 -6.82
CA LEU A 34 -5.87 -6.50 -8.19
C LEU A 34 -6.66 -7.76 -8.60
N ARG A 35 -7.21 -8.51 -7.65
CA ARG A 35 -7.91 -9.78 -7.91
C ARG A 35 -9.06 -9.63 -8.92
N SER A 36 -9.80 -8.52 -8.89
CA SER A 36 -10.92 -8.26 -9.81
C SER A 36 -10.50 -7.83 -11.22
N ASN A 37 -9.22 -7.55 -11.42
CA ASN A 37 -8.67 -7.06 -12.68
C ASN A 37 -8.12 -8.20 -13.58
N LEU A 38 -8.00 -9.42 -13.05
CA LEU A 38 -7.39 -10.55 -13.73
C LEU A 38 -8.40 -11.44 -14.46
N GLY A 39 -7.96 -12.03 -15.57
CA GLY A 39 -8.73 -12.96 -16.38
C GLY A 39 -9.46 -12.30 -17.56
N PRO A 40 -10.05 -13.10 -18.48
CA PRO A 40 -10.74 -12.59 -19.65
C PRO A 40 -12.00 -11.77 -19.32
N MET A 41 -12.54 -11.94 -18.10
CA MET A 41 -13.66 -11.16 -17.55
C MET A 41 -13.20 -10.18 -16.45
N GLY A 42 -11.89 -9.91 -16.38
CA GLY A 42 -11.34 -8.92 -15.47
C GLY A 42 -11.91 -7.53 -15.75
N THR A 43 -12.03 -6.73 -14.71
CA THR A 43 -12.56 -5.36 -14.78
C THR A 43 -11.43 -4.33 -14.76
N ILE A 44 -11.61 -3.19 -15.41
CA ILE A 44 -10.68 -2.06 -15.34
C ILE A 44 -11.15 -1.11 -14.23
N LYS A 45 -10.20 -0.57 -13.45
CA LYS A 45 -10.50 0.41 -12.42
C LYS A 45 -10.20 1.83 -12.91
N MET A 46 -11.14 2.72 -12.63
CA MET A 46 -10.96 4.15 -12.87
C MET A 46 -10.35 4.77 -11.61
N LEU A 47 -9.14 5.28 -11.72
CA LEU A 47 -8.46 6.00 -10.65
C LEU A 47 -8.71 7.50 -10.82
N VAL A 48 -9.25 8.12 -9.77
CA VAL A 48 -9.49 9.57 -9.72
C VAL A 48 -8.50 10.17 -8.74
N SER A 49 -7.58 10.99 -9.24
CA SER A 49 -6.70 11.79 -8.38
C SER A 49 -7.43 13.05 -7.92
N SER A 50 -6.93 13.73 -6.89
CA SER A 50 -7.47 15.04 -6.45
C SER A 50 -7.27 16.15 -7.50
N ARG A 51 -6.51 15.88 -8.55
CA ARG A 51 -6.44 16.70 -9.77
C ARG A 51 -7.53 16.28 -10.75
N VAL A 52 -7.80 17.11 -11.76
CA VAL A 52 -8.73 16.79 -12.86
C VAL A 52 -8.09 15.77 -13.83
N THR A 53 -7.54 14.67 -13.31
CA THR A 53 -6.92 13.62 -14.09
C THR A 53 -7.54 12.30 -13.67
N ILE A 54 -8.16 11.65 -14.65
CA ILE A 54 -8.72 10.31 -14.53
C ILE A 54 -7.79 9.37 -15.31
N GLU A 55 -7.29 8.34 -14.64
CA GLU A 55 -6.44 7.33 -15.25
C GLU A 55 -7.11 5.96 -15.17
N PHE A 56 -6.99 5.17 -16.23
CA PHE A 56 -7.46 3.79 -16.24
C PHE A 56 -6.30 2.87 -15.87
N GLY A 57 -6.41 2.22 -14.72
CA GLY A 57 -5.41 1.29 -14.20
C GLY A 57 -5.88 -0.16 -14.30
N LEU A 58 -4.94 -1.06 -14.61
CA LEU A 58 -5.08 -2.50 -14.37
C LEU A 58 -4.84 -2.78 -12.89
#